data_AF-A0A9E1Q8J1-F1
#
_entry.id   AF-A0A9E1Q8J1-F1
#
_cell.length_a   1.000
_cell.length_b   1.000
_cell.length_c   1.000
_cell.angle_alpha   90.00
_cell.angle_beta   90.00
_cell.angle_gamma   90.00
#
_symmetry.space_group_name_H-M   'P 1'
#
loop_
_entity.id
_entity.type
_entity.pdbx_description
1 polymer ?
#
loop_
_entity_poly.entity_id
_entity_poly.type
_entity_poly.pdbx_seq_one_letter_code
_entity_poly.pdbx_strand_id
1 'polypeptide(L)'
;VVRKVWSRAEKLGYGRWFQNRETPATIDDNLFVSELGGVPSVNIVDYRMNVIPMGYWPFHHTHADNMDVIDRSTLEAVGKTVLSIVYSE
;
A
#
# COMPACT_ATOMS: atom_id res chain seq x y z
N VAL A 1 5.52 11.67 4.31
CA VAL A 1 5.56 10.81 3.11
C VAL A 1 4.17 10.38 2.65
N VAL A 2 3.34 9.77 3.53
CA VAL A 2 1.97 9.31 3.21
C VAL A 2 1.14 10.28 2.35
N ARG A 3 0.94 11.53 2.81
CA ARG A 3 0.16 12.54 2.09
C ARG A 3 0.65 12.76 0.66
N LYS A 4 1.96 12.77 0.44
CA LYS A 4 2.57 12.94 -0.89
C LYS A 4 2.18 11.79 -1.81
N VAL A 5 2.31 10.54 -1.32
CA VAL A 5 1.97 9.33 -2.07
C VAL A 5 0.48 9.31 -2.45
N TRP A 6 -0.42 9.45 -1.49
CA TRP A 6 -1.86 9.43 -1.74
C TRP A 6 -2.32 10.57 -2.64
N SER A 7 -1.77 11.78 -2.47
CA SER A 7 -2.09 12.91 -3.35
C SER A 7 -1.61 12.69 -4.78
N ARG A 8 -0.49 11.98 -4.99
CA ARG A 8 -0.02 11.65 -6.33
C ARG A 8 -0.90 10.59 -6.98
N ALA A 9 -1.26 9.54 -6.24
CA ALA A 9 -2.17 8.51 -6.71
C ALA A 9 -3.52 9.09 -7.17
N GLU A 10 -4.10 10.00 -6.39
CA GLU A 10 -5.36 10.68 -6.72
C GLU A 10 -5.24 11.46 -8.02
N LYS A 11 -4.18 12.26 -8.20
CA LYS A 11 -3.92 13.01 -9.43
C LYS A 11 -3.75 12.13 -10.67
N LEU A 12 -3.28 10.89 -10.49
CA LEU A 12 -3.11 9.90 -11.57
C LEU A 12 -4.39 9.09 -11.83
N GLY A 13 -5.48 9.31 -11.09
CA GLY A 13 -6.72 8.57 -11.22
C GLY A 13 -6.75 7.22 -10.49
N TYR A 14 -5.80 6.96 -9.58
CA TYR A 14 -5.68 5.71 -8.84
C TYR A 14 -6.32 5.73 -7.44
N GLY A 15 -7.17 6.73 -7.15
CA GLY A 15 -7.86 6.87 -5.85
C GLY A 15 -8.67 5.64 -5.40
N ARG A 16 -9.12 4.81 -6.35
CA ARG A 16 -9.74 3.49 -6.07
C ARG A 16 -8.85 2.57 -5.24
N TRP A 17 -7.55 2.51 -5.55
CA TRP A 17 -6.56 1.68 -4.86
C TRP A 17 -6.00 2.40 -3.63
N PHE A 18 -5.76 3.70 -3.74
CA PHE A 18 -5.22 4.54 -2.68
C PHE A 18 -6.34 5.25 -1.92
N GLN A 19 -7.14 4.46 -1.19
CA GLN A 19 -8.26 5.00 -0.41
C GLN A 19 -7.74 5.83 0.75
N ASN A 20 -8.15 7.09 0.85
CA ASN A 20 -7.75 7.97 1.95
C ASN A 20 -8.63 7.72 3.19
N ARG A 21 -8.37 6.61 3.88
CA ARG A 21 -9.06 6.21 5.11
C ARG A 21 -8.05 5.70 6.12
N GLU A 22 -8.22 6.09 7.37
CA GLU A 22 -7.41 5.54 8.46
C GLU A 22 -7.71 4.06 8.68
N THR A 23 -6.65 3.28 8.84
CA THR A 23 -6.70 1.86 9.17
C THR A 23 -6.10 1.64 10.57
N PRO A 24 -6.43 0.54 11.26
CA PRO A 24 -5.65 0.08 12.39
C PRO A 24 -4.17 -0.02 12.04
N ALA A 25 -3.33 0.15 13.06
CA ALA A 25 -1.89 0.05 12.91
C ALA A 25 -1.48 -1.41 12.62
N THR A 26 -0.54 -1.58 11.69
CA THR A 26 0.11 -2.86 11.38
C THR A 26 1.60 -2.72 11.64
N ILE A 27 2.21 -3.76 12.22
CA ILE A 27 3.66 -3.84 12.34
C ILE A 27 4.18 -4.39 11.01
N ASP A 28 5.06 -3.62 10.38
CA ASP A 28 5.72 -3.96 9.12
C ASP A 28 7.09 -3.27 9.07
N ASP A 29 7.90 -3.56 8.07
CA ASP A 29 9.30 -3.12 7.97
C ASP A 29 9.46 -1.60 8.04
N ASN A 30 8.48 -0.84 7.52
CA ASN A 30 8.50 0.61 7.50
C ASN A 30 8.58 1.22 8.92
N LEU A 31 8.06 0.52 9.94
CA LEU A 31 8.13 0.95 11.34
C LEU A 31 9.59 1.03 11.78
N PHE A 32 10.35 -0.05 11.59
CA PHE A 32 11.75 -0.12 12.01
C PHE A 32 12.64 0.80 11.18
N VAL A 33 12.39 0.91 9.87
CA VAL A 33 13.10 1.89 9.01
C VAL A 33 12.88 3.32 9.51
N SER A 34 11.68 3.64 9.97
CA SER A 34 11.35 4.97 10.48
C SER A 34 11.89 5.22 11.89
N GLU A 35 11.62 4.33 12.84
CA GLU A 35 11.93 4.54 14.26
C GLU A 35 13.40 4.28 14.60
N LEU A 36 13.99 3.23 14.02
CA LEU A 36 15.38 2.86 14.27
C LEU A 36 16.33 3.48 13.24
N GLY A 37 15.89 3.53 11.97
CA GLY A 37 16.69 4.07 10.87
C GLY A 37 16.61 5.59 10.70
N GLY A 38 15.62 6.25 11.31
CA GLY A 38 15.43 7.71 11.22
C GLY A 38 14.98 8.20 9.84
N VAL A 39 14.57 7.30 8.94
CA VAL A 39 14.10 7.65 7.58
C VAL A 39 12.58 7.57 7.53
N PRO A 40 11.86 8.70 7.34
CA PRO A 40 10.40 8.68 7.25
C PRO A 40 9.92 7.72 6.15
N SER A 41 9.20 6.67 6.55
CA SER A 41 8.77 5.59 5.66
C SER A 41 7.25 5.42 5.64
N VAL A 42 6.72 4.91 4.52
CA VAL A 42 5.30 4.61 4.33
C VAL A 42 5.15 3.18 3.84
N ASN A 43 4.12 2.50 4.33
CA ASN A 43 3.71 1.19 3.81
C ASN A 43 2.54 1.34 2.84
N ILE A 44 2.64 0.71 1.66
CA ILE A 44 1.54 0.60 0.68
C ILE A 44 1.16 -0.88 0.66
N VAL A 45 0.08 -1.23 1.37
CA VAL A 45 -0.36 -2.62 1.58
C VAL A 45 -1.87 -2.75 1.41
N ASP A 46 -2.35 -3.87 0.86
CA ASP A 46 -3.79 -4.16 0.78
C ASP A 46 -4.34 -4.47 2.18
N TYR A 47 -4.96 -3.47 2.80
CA TYR A 47 -5.60 -3.57 4.09
C TYR A 47 -7.10 -3.27 3.97
N ARG A 48 -7.93 -4.20 4.44
CA ARG A 48 -9.39 -4.15 4.32
C ARG A 48 -10.06 -4.18 5.68
N MET A 49 -10.67 -3.04 6.04
CA MET A 49 -11.35 -2.83 7.33
C MET A 49 -12.46 -3.86 7.65
N ASN A 50 -12.99 -4.53 6.63
CA ASN A 50 -14.05 -5.53 6.77
C ASN A 50 -13.53 -6.98 6.85
N VAL A 51 -12.21 -7.19 6.85
CA VAL A 51 -11.60 -8.51 7.02
C VAL A 51 -10.99 -8.61 8.41
N ILE A 52 -11.39 -9.62 9.19
CA ILE A 52 -10.97 -9.82 10.59
C ILE A 52 -10.37 -11.22 10.74
N PRO A 53 -9.38 -11.44 11.64
CA PRO A 53 -8.90 -10.50 12.67
C PRO A 53 -7.76 -9.55 12.25
N MET A 54 -7.28 -9.55 11.00
CA MET A 54 -6.03 -8.83 10.66
C MET A 54 -6.14 -7.80 9.51
N GLY A 55 -7.30 -7.66 8.86
CA GLY A 55 -7.47 -6.74 7.73
C GLY A 55 -6.83 -7.18 6.42
N TYR A 56 -5.91 -8.15 6.45
CA TYR A 56 -5.33 -8.71 5.23
C TYR A 56 -6.32 -9.57 4.48
N TRP A 57 -6.14 -9.60 3.16
CA TRP A 57 -7.04 -10.31 2.27
C TRP A 57 -7.04 -11.85 2.52
N PRO A 58 -8.14 -12.59 2.24
CA PRO A 58 -8.28 -13.99 2.63
C PRO A 58 -7.23 -14.97 2.10
N PHE A 59 -6.46 -14.60 1.07
CA PHE A 59 -5.37 -15.43 0.58
C PHE A 59 -4.08 -15.32 1.41
N HIS A 60 -3.93 -14.28 2.25
CA HIS A 60 -2.71 -14.03 3.02
C HIS A 60 -2.33 -15.23 3.90
N HIS A 61 -1.08 -15.71 3.77
CA HIS A 61 -0.56 -16.90 4.45
C HIS A 61 -1.32 -18.20 4.13
N THR A 62 -1.81 -18.35 2.90
CA THR A 62 -2.46 -19.58 2.42
C THR A 62 -1.88 -20.03 1.08
N HIS A 63 -2.18 -21.26 0.65
CA HIS A 63 -1.86 -21.72 -0.71
C HIS A 63 -2.65 -21.01 -1.82
N ALA A 64 -3.69 -20.23 -1.46
CA ALA A 64 -4.41 -19.39 -2.41
C ALA A 64 -3.67 -18.09 -2.75
N ASP A 65 -2.59 -17.75 -2.04
CA ASP A 65 -1.68 -16.67 -2.43
C ASP A 65 -0.76 -17.15 -3.56
N ASN A 66 -1.28 -17.04 -4.79
CA ASN A 66 -0.65 -17.54 -6.00
C ASN A 66 -0.98 -16.64 -7.21
N MET A 67 -0.59 -17.03 -8.42
CA MET A 67 -0.74 -16.19 -9.61
C MET A 67 -2.20 -15.87 -9.97
N ASP A 68 -3.17 -16.68 -9.54
CA ASP A 68 -4.59 -16.49 -9.87
C ASP A 68 -5.19 -15.24 -9.19
N VAL A 69 -4.56 -14.77 -8.10
CA VAL A 69 -5.05 -13.61 -7.34
C VAL A 69 -4.33 -12.30 -7.71
N ILE A 70 -3.36 -12.36 -8.63
CA ILE A 70 -2.59 -11.19 -9.07
C ILE A 70 -3.34 -10.42 -10.17
N ASP A 71 -3.65 -9.17 -9.88
CA ASP A 71 -4.28 -8.25 -10.84
C ASP A 71 -3.26 -7.23 -11.40
N ARG A 72 -3.10 -7.21 -12.73
CA ARG A 72 -2.18 -6.29 -13.42
C ARG A 72 -2.56 -4.82 -13.21
N SER A 73 -3.84 -4.50 -13.05
CA SER A 73 -4.29 -3.14 -12.78
C SER A 73 -3.85 -2.63 -11.41
N THR A 74 -3.80 -3.50 -10.40
CA THR A 74 -3.23 -3.18 -9.09
C THR A 74 -1.74 -2.92 -9.17
N LEU A 75 -1.00 -3.78 -9.89
CA LEU A 75 0.43 -3.59 -10.13
C LEU A 75 0.71 -2.27 -10.86
N GLU A 76 -0.10 -1.96 -11.88
CA GLU A 76 0.02 -0.71 -12.62
C GLU A 76 -0.23 0.52 -11.72
N ALA A 77 -1.32 0.51 -10.94
CA ALA A 77 -1.69 1.64 -10.09
C ALA A 77 -0.61 1.95 -9.05
N VAL A 78 -0.09 0.92 -8.38
CA VAL A 78 0.99 1.07 -7.39
C VAL A 78 2.28 1.50 -8.07
N GLY A 79 2.69 0.78 -9.12
CA GLY A 79 3.95 1.02 -9.84
C GLY A 79 4.03 2.42 -10.44
N LYS A 80 2.99 2.86 -11.18
CA LYS A 80 2.96 4.20 -11.79
C LYS A 80 2.92 5.30 -10.74
N THR A 81 2.22 5.09 -9.61
CA THR A 81 2.22 6.07 -8.51
C THR A 81 3.62 6.26 -7.95
N VAL A 82 4.30 5.18 -7.58
CA VAL A 82 5.65 5.25 -6.98
C VAL A 82 6.67 5.79 -7.99
N LEU A 83 6.68 5.26 -9.21
CA LEU A 83 7.57 5.72 -10.28
C LEU A 83 7.39 7.21 -10.52
N SER A 84 6.14 7.66 -10.59
CA SER A 84 5.84 9.05 -10.83
C SER A 84 6.31 9.98 -9.71
N ILE A 85 6.37 9.51 -8.47
CA ILE A 85 6.92 10.30 -7.35
C ILE A 85 8.42 10.42 -7.52
N VAL A 86 9.13 9.29 -7.66
CA VAL A 86 10.60 9.23 -7.79
C VAL A 86 11.11 10.11 -8.93
N TYR A 87 10.41 10.15 -10.06
CA TYR A 87 10.78 10.99 -11.22
C TYR A 87 10.42 12.48 -11.09
N SER A 88 9.69 12.87 -10.04
CA SER A 88 9.21 14.24 -9.82
C SER A 88 9.67 14.85 -8.50
N GLU A 89 10.60 14.20 -7.82
CA GLU A 89 11.30 14.77 -6.65
C GLU A 89 12.28 15.86 -7.06
#